data_AF-A0A952U300-F1
#
_entry.id   AF-A0A952U300-F1
#
_cell.length_a   1.000
_cell.length_b   1.000
_cell.length_c   1.000
_cell.angle_alpha   90.00
_cell.angle_beta   90.00
_cell.angle_gamma   90.00
#
_symmetry.space_group_name_H-M   'P 1'
#
loop_
_entity.id
_entity.type
_entity.pdbx_description
1 polymer ?
#
loop_
_entity_poly.entity_id
_entity_poly.type
_entity_poly.pdbx_seq_one_letter_code
_entity_poly.pdbx_strand_id
1 'polypeptide(L)'
;MVRACTDYQEDLSALLDDELGADEHQDVTGHLTECTDCAARFETIKSLSGLLNKESSKIDAMPDLWDSLKDELPSICLVIEEDLSAYLDGELPSAAQEGVKRHLDECAECLNKFKLLNSTNQMLSKGLALPEGLEIDIWSGVKDRLDSDCESVRDDLSAYADQEVDSGRHRFITSHLIDCLPCRESYESVTKVGDLIKEHYKPKIPENLNLWPGIKMKMQVVPFTPREQQQQPKTKKKIRPRFAVMVGAAAAVIGILGSLAVWLSAPDDIQFPSISPEQYLIESSFQEPTDSAEAVVYE
;
A
#
# COMPACT_ATOMS: atom_id res chain seq x y z
N MET A 1 -10.30 28.35 55.17
CA MET A 1 -9.14 27.45 54.97
C MET A 1 -8.12 28.27 54.22
N VAL A 2 -6.92 28.48 54.77
CA VAL A 2 -5.88 29.25 54.06
C VAL A 2 -5.27 28.32 53.01
N ARG A 3 -5.55 28.58 51.73
CA ARG A 3 -4.94 27.86 50.60
C ARG A 3 -3.42 28.08 50.60
N ALA A 4 -2.67 27.06 50.20
CA ALA A 4 -1.22 27.17 50.10
C ALA A 4 -0.84 27.99 48.86
N CYS A 5 0.31 28.67 48.86
CA CYS A 5 0.76 29.45 47.70
C CYS A 5 0.98 28.63 46.42
N THR A 6 1.01 27.29 46.52
CA THR A 6 1.02 26.38 45.36
C THR A 6 -0.32 26.36 44.64
N ASP A 7 -1.41 26.52 45.37
CA ASP A 7 -2.77 26.35 44.84
C ASP A 7 -3.14 27.56 43.96
N TYR A 8 -2.57 28.73 44.24
CA TYR A 8 -2.79 29.94 43.45
C TYR A 8 -1.99 29.99 42.14
N GLN A 9 -1.07 29.05 41.87
CA GLN A 9 -0.19 29.17 40.67
C GLN A 9 -0.97 29.11 39.35
N GLU A 10 -1.96 28.22 39.28
CA GLU A 10 -2.84 28.09 38.11
C GLU A 10 -3.77 29.30 38.02
N ASP A 11 -4.29 29.74 39.16
CA ASP A 11 -5.17 30.91 39.29
C ASP A 11 -4.48 32.23 38.85
N LEU A 12 -3.14 32.36 38.99
CA LEU A 12 -2.42 33.56 38.55
C LEU A 12 -2.42 33.73 37.02
N SER A 13 -2.40 32.63 36.25
CA SER A 13 -2.51 32.68 34.79
C SER A 13 -3.94 32.96 34.38
N ALA A 14 -4.90 32.27 35.00
CA ALA A 14 -6.33 32.47 34.77
C ALA A 14 -6.78 33.91 35.08
N LEU A 15 -6.17 34.56 36.09
CA LEU A 15 -6.38 35.97 36.40
C LEU A 15 -5.94 36.92 35.27
N LEU A 16 -4.90 36.55 34.52
CA LEU A 16 -4.38 37.37 33.42
C LEU A 16 -5.26 37.28 32.16
N ASP A 17 -5.88 36.12 31.95
CA ASP A 17 -6.72 35.81 30.78
C ASP A 17 -8.23 36.05 31.05
N ASP A 18 -8.58 36.62 32.20
CA ASP A 18 -9.96 36.92 32.66
C ASP A 18 -10.87 35.67 32.74
N GLU A 19 -10.29 34.51 33.04
CA GLU A 19 -10.99 33.22 33.10
C GLU A 19 -11.50 32.86 34.51
N LEU A 20 -11.20 33.69 35.53
CA LEU A 20 -11.63 33.46 36.91
C LEU A 20 -13.05 33.98 37.17
N GLY A 21 -13.82 33.24 37.99
CA GLY A 21 -15.09 33.74 38.51
C GLY A 21 -14.91 34.96 39.43
N ALA A 22 -15.96 35.77 39.62
CA ALA A 22 -15.89 37.01 40.42
C ALA A 22 -15.42 36.78 41.88
N ASP A 23 -15.82 35.67 42.49
CA ASP A 23 -15.42 35.31 43.86
C ASP A 23 -13.94 34.87 43.93
N GLU A 24 -13.47 34.15 42.90
CA GLU A 24 -12.08 33.67 42.79
C GLU A 24 -11.13 34.82 42.47
N HIS A 25 -11.55 35.75 41.61
CA HIS A 25 -10.82 36.97 41.33
C HIS A 25 -10.60 37.80 42.61
N GLN A 26 -11.59 37.90 43.49
CA GLN A 26 -11.46 38.60 44.77
C GLN A 26 -10.52 37.87 45.75
N ASP A 27 -10.57 36.54 45.79
CA ASP A 27 -9.71 35.72 46.65
C ASP A 27 -8.23 35.79 46.24
N VAL A 28 -7.95 35.62 44.94
CA VAL A 28 -6.58 35.67 44.39
C VAL A 28 -6.00 37.08 44.52
N THR A 29 -6.77 38.13 44.23
CA THR A 29 -6.31 39.51 44.41
C THR A 29 -6.08 39.87 45.87
N GLY A 30 -6.91 39.36 46.79
CA GLY A 30 -6.67 39.45 48.22
C GLY A 30 -5.33 38.80 48.61
N HIS A 31 -5.08 37.57 48.16
CA HIS A 31 -3.84 36.86 48.42
C HIS A 31 -2.60 37.57 47.87
N LEU A 32 -2.70 38.19 46.69
CA LEU A 32 -1.62 38.97 46.08
C LEU A 32 -1.22 40.20 46.91
N THR A 33 -2.13 40.77 47.71
CA THR A 33 -1.79 41.89 48.61
C THR A 33 -1.07 41.43 49.88
N GLU A 34 -1.26 40.18 50.30
CA GLU A 34 -0.67 39.62 51.53
C GLU A 34 0.62 38.84 51.27
N CYS A 35 0.81 38.27 50.07
CA CYS A 35 1.95 37.44 49.71
C CYS A 35 2.85 38.10 48.65
N THR A 36 4.03 38.54 49.07
CA THR A 36 5.02 39.18 48.17
C THR A 36 5.57 38.25 47.10
N ASP A 37 5.67 36.94 47.40
CA ASP A 37 6.24 35.96 46.47
C ASP A 37 5.27 35.68 45.30
N CYS A 38 3.98 35.56 45.59
CA CYS A 38 2.94 35.42 44.56
C CYS A 38 2.81 36.71 43.73
N ALA A 39 2.91 37.89 44.36
CA ALA A 39 2.92 39.17 43.65
C ALA A 39 4.09 39.31 42.66
N ALA A 40 5.30 38.91 43.07
CA ALA A 40 6.45 38.92 42.19
C ALA A 40 6.27 37.98 40.99
N ARG A 41 5.73 36.79 41.20
CA ARG A 41 5.45 35.82 40.12
C ARG A 41 4.40 36.33 39.16
N PHE A 42 3.32 36.92 39.65
CA PHE A 42 2.28 37.50 38.81
C PHE A 42 2.84 38.59 37.89
N GLU A 43 3.69 39.49 38.41
CA GLU A 43 4.35 40.51 37.59
C GLU A 43 5.30 39.91 36.53
N THR A 44 6.00 38.80 36.84
CA THR A 44 6.81 38.11 35.82
C THR A 44 5.96 37.55 34.68
N ILE A 45 4.83 36.89 35.00
CA ILE A 45 3.93 36.32 33.99
C ILE A 45 3.29 37.44 33.16
N LYS A 46 2.85 38.52 33.80
CA LYS A 46 2.33 39.72 33.14
C LYS A 46 3.34 40.38 32.20
N SER A 47 4.61 40.45 32.60
CA SER A 47 5.68 40.99 31.75
C SER A 47 5.96 40.10 30.53
N LEU A 48 5.91 38.77 30.69
CA LEU A 48 6.07 37.80 29.61
C LEU A 48 4.91 37.88 28.62
N SER A 49 3.67 37.91 29.12
CA SER A 49 2.47 38.11 28.30
C SER A 49 2.51 39.45 27.54
N GLY A 50 2.95 40.52 28.20
CA GLY A 50 3.14 41.82 27.55
C GLY A 50 4.18 41.80 26.42
N LEU A 51 5.28 41.06 26.60
CA LEU A 51 6.28 40.87 25.54
C LEU A 51 5.74 40.02 24.39
N LEU A 52 5.02 38.93 24.70
CA LEU A 52 4.38 38.09 23.69
C LEU A 52 3.34 38.87 22.89
N ASN A 53 2.50 39.68 23.55
CA ASN A 53 1.50 40.52 22.88
C ASN A 53 2.14 41.63 22.03
N LYS A 54 3.29 42.15 22.46
CA LYS A 54 4.06 43.15 21.70
C LYS A 54 4.72 42.55 20.46
N GLU A 55 5.17 41.30 20.53
CA GLU A 55 5.71 40.61 19.35
C GLU A 55 4.57 40.06 18.46
N SER A 56 3.45 39.62 19.03
CA SER A 56 2.29 39.16 18.25
C SER A 56 1.60 40.30 17.50
N SER A 57 1.56 41.51 18.06
CA SER A 57 1.07 42.70 17.35
C SER A 57 1.95 43.14 16.17
N LYS A 58 3.17 42.59 16.03
CA LYS A 58 3.96 42.71 14.80
C LYS A 58 3.58 41.67 13.74
N ILE A 59 2.90 40.59 14.11
CA ILE A 59 2.43 39.54 13.21
C ILE A 59 1.22 40.04 12.38
N ASP A 60 0.40 40.92 12.93
CA ASP A 60 -0.68 41.61 12.18
C ASP A 60 -0.18 42.47 11.01
N ALA A 61 1.14 42.71 10.92
CA ALA A 61 1.77 43.49 9.85
C ALA A 61 2.37 42.65 8.71
N MET A 62 2.09 41.34 8.60
CA MET A 62 2.45 40.53 7.42
C MET A 62 1.25 39.87 6.74
N PRO A 63 0.48 40.63 5.94
CA PRO A 63 -0.50 40.07 5.00
C PRO A 63 0.14 39.11 3.99
N ASP A 64 1.40 39.36 3.61
CA ASP A 64 2.12 38.60 2.57
C ASP A 64 2.35 37.12 2.91
N LEU A 65 2.43 36.77 4.20
CA LEU A 65 2.54 35.36 4.60
C LEU A 65 1.22 34.63 4.39
N TRP A 66 0.08 35.28 4.67
CA TRP A 66 -1.24 34.68 4.46
C TRP A 66 -1.55 34.48 2.98
N ASP A 67 -1.15 35.40 2.12
CA ASP A 67 -1.30 35.24 0.67
C ASP A 67 -0.41 34.09 0.14
N SER A 68 0.83 33.96 0.63
CA SER A 68 1.70 32.83 0.26
C SER A 68 1.21 31.48 0.80
N LEU A 69 0.59 31.48 1.99
CA LEU A 69 0.04 30.28 2.61
C LEU A 69 -1.28 29.86 1.96
N LYS A 70 -2.06 30.81 1.44
CA LYS A 70 -3.35 30.55 0.77
C LYS A 70 -3.20 29.73 -0.50
N ASP A 71 -2.07 29.86 -1.19
CA ASP A 71 -1.73 29.05 -2.37
C ASP A 71 -1.18 27.66 -1.99
N GLU A 72 -0.61 27.49 -0.80
CA GLU A 72 -0.14 26.19 -0.27
C GLU A 72 -1.19 25.45 0.56
N LEU A 73 -2.23 26.15 1.04
CA LEU A 73 -3.33 25.54 1.77
C LEU A 73 -4.23 24.77 0.79
N PRO A 74 -4.53 23.50 1.08
CA PRO A 74 -5.46 22.75 0.25
C PRO A 74 -6.78 23.52 0.18
N SER A 75 -7.33 23.64 -1.04
CA SER A 75 -8.60 24.32 -1.24
C SER A 75 -9.63 23.79 -0.25
N ILE A 76 -10.48 24.67 0.29
CA ILE A 76 -11.48 24.31 1.30
C ILE A 76 -12.33 23.11 0.82
N CYS A 77 -12.57 22.99 -0.48
CA CYS A 77 -13.27 21.84 -1.08
C CYS A 77 -12.59 20.49 -0.84
N LEU A 78 -11.25 20.41 -0.78
CA LEU A 78 -10.50 19.18 -0.51
C LEU A 78 -10.67 18.73 0.94
N VAL A 79 -10.55 19.68 1.88
CA VAL A 79 -10.75 19.40 3.31
C VAL A 79 -12.19 18.96 3.55
N ILE A 80 -13.14 19.67 2.94
CA ILE A 80 -14.57 19.32 3.06
C ILE A 80 -14.84 17.95 2.45
N GLU A 81 -14.22 17.58 1.33
CA GLU A 81 -14.39 16.27 0.69
C GLU A 81 -13.99 15.11 1.61
N GLU A 82 -12.89 15.24 2.35
CA GLU A 82 -12.47 14.26 3.36
C GLU A 82 -13.45 14.20 4.54
N ASP A 83 -14.02 15.36 4.92
CA ASP A 83 -14.98 15.47 6.01
C ASP A 83 -16.42 15.09 5.63
N LEU A 84 -16.76 14.97 4.33
CA LEU A 84 -18.14 14.68 3.88
C LEU A 84 -18.65 13.32 4.39
N SER A 85 -17.80 12.30 4.47
CA SER A 85 -18.19 10.99 5.02
C SER A 85 -18.41 11.07 6.53
N ALA A 86 -17.48 11.71 7.25
CA ALA A 86 -17.61 11.92 8.70
C ALA A 86 -18.84 12.79 9.05
N TYR A 87 -19.21 13.72 8.16
CA TYR A 87 -20.43 14.52 8.28
C TYR A 87 -21.70 13.66 8.11
N LEU A 88 -21.71 12.71 7.16
CA LEU A 88 -22.83 11.78 6.94
C LEU A 88 -23.02 10.82 8.12
N ASP A 89 -21.93 10.32 8.68
CA ASP A 89 -21.95 9.38 9.79
C ASP A 89 -22.14 10.08 11.16
N GLY A 90 -22.11 11.42 11.18
CA GLY A 90 -22.30 12.24 12.38
C GLY A 90 -21.09 12.26 13.33
N GLU A 91 -19.92 11.84 12.84
CA GLU A 91 -18.68 11.74 13.61
C GLU A 91 -17.96 13.08 13.76
N LEU A 92 -18.36 14.10 13.00
CA LEU A 92 -17.78 15.45 13.10
C LEU A 92 -18.26 16.19 14.37
N PRO A 93 -17.37 16.95 15.03
CA PRO A 93 -17.77 17.86 16.11
C PRO A 93 -18.68 18.99 15.61
N SER A 94 -19.52 19.55 16.49
CA SER A 94 -20.57 20.52 16.13
C SER A 94 -20.07 21.74 15.34
N ALA A 95 -18.89 22.27 15.69
CA ALA A 95 -18.26 23.38 14.98
C ALA A 95 -17.87 23.02 13.53
N ALA A 96 -17.39 21.79 13.30
CA ALA A 96 -17.04 21.31 11.97
C ALA A 96 -18.29 21.01 11.13
N GLN A 97 -19.36 20.48 11.74
CA GLN A 97 -20.64 20.25 11.08
C GLN A 97 -21.27 21.54 10.53
N GLU A 98 -21.19 22.64 11.28
CA GLU A 98 -21.65 23.95 10.81
C GLU A 98 -20.81 24.49 9.65
N GLY A 99 -19.49 24.25 9.69
CA GLY A 99 -18.57 24.58 8.61
C GLY A 99 -18.91 23.85 7.31
N VAL A 100 -19.08 22.54 7.37
CA VAL A 100 -19.48 21.70 6.23
C VAL A 100 -20.84 22.14 5.69
N LYS A 101 -21.83 22.36 6.56
CA LYS A 101 -23.17 22.81 6.15
C LYS A 101 -23.13 24.13 5.39
N ARG A 102 -22.40 25.12 5.90
CA ARG A 102 -22.24 26.43 5.24
C ARG A 102 -21.57 26.29 3.89
N HIS A 103 -20.53 25.45 3.80
CA HIS A 103 -19.85 25.19 2.54
C HIS A 103 -20.74 24.48 1.52
N LEU A 104 -21.57 23.53 1.94
CA LEU A 104 -22.53 22.86 1.06
C LEU A 104 -23.60 23.81 0.51
N ASP A 105 -23.97 24.86 1.25
CA ASP A 105 -24.90 25.88 0.78
C ASP A 105 -24.28 26.81 -0.29
N GLU A 106 -22.95 27.00 -0.25
CA GLU A 106 -22.22 27.92 -1.14
C GLU A 106 -21.56 27.20 -2.33
N CYS A 107 -21.23 25.91 -2.21
CA CYS A 107 -20.48 25.14 -3.20
C CYS A 107 -21.32 24.02 -3.84
N ALA A 108 -21.71 24.23 -5.10
CA ALA A 108 -22.50 23.27 -5.86
C ALA A 108 -21.77 21.93 -6.13
N GLU A 109 -20.44 21.95 -6.26
CA GLU A 109 -19.65 20.75 -6.51
C GLU A 109 -19.63 19.82 -5.29
N CYS A 110 -19.32 20.36 -4.10
CA CYS A 110 -19.32 19.60 -2.86
C CYS A 110 -20.73 19.10 -2.49
N LEU A 111 -21.78 19.86 -2.81
CA LEU A 111 -23.17 19.44 -2.66
C LEU A 111 -23.52 18.24 -3.55
N ASN A 112 -23.03 18.19 -4.78
CA ASN A 112 -23.24 17.04 -5.66
C ASN A 112 -22.50 15.79 -5.16
N LYS A 113 -21.26 15.94 -4.69
CA LYS A 113 -20.50 14.84 -4.07
C LYS A 113 -21.21 14.31 -2.82
N PHE A 114 -21.67 15.21 -1.95
CA PHE A 114 -22.44 14.85 -0.76
C PHE A 114 -23.74 14.11 -1.09
N LYS A 115 -24.50 14.56 -2.10
CA LYS A 115 -25.71 13.85 -2.56
C LYS A 115 -25.40 12.44 -3.07
N LEU A 116 -24.32 12.27 -3.82
CA LEU A 116 -23.89 10.97 -4.33
C LEU A 116 -23.50 10.03 -3.19
N LEU A 117 -22.66 10.50 -2.26
CA LEU A 117 -22.27 9.77 -1.06
C LEU A 117 -23.49 9.37 -0.22
N ASN A 118 -24.41 10.31 0.05
CA ASN A 118 -25.64 10.05 0.79
C ASN A 118 -26.54 9.03 0.08
N SER A 119 -26.69 9.13 -1.24
CA SER A 119 -27.47 8.15 -2.02
C SER A 119 -26.86 6.74 -1.95
N THR A 120 -25.53 6.66 -1.97
CA THR A 120 -24.79 5.39 -1.88
C THR A 120 -24.92 4.80 -0.48
N ASN A 121 -24.72 5.59 0.58
CA ASN A 121 -24.93 5.16 1.96
C ASN A 121 -26.41 4.78 2.20
N GLN A 122 -27.37 5.50 1.61
CA GLN A 122 -28.77 5.13 1.66
C GLN A 122 -29.05 3.78 0.98
N MET A 123 -28.40 3.49 -0.16
CA MET A 123 -28.50 2.18 -0.82
C MET A 123 -27.88 1.07 0.02
N LEU A 124 -26.73 1.31 0.67
CA LEU A 124 -26.05 0.34 1.53
C LEU A 124 -26.83 0.08 2.82
N SER A 125 -27.26 1.13 3.52
CA SER A 125 -28.01 1.06 4.78
C SER A 125 -29.41 0.47 4.62
N LYS A 126 -30.06 0.68 3.47
CA LYS A 126 -31.32 0.01 3.11
C LYS A 126 -31.12 -1.37 2.48
N GLY A 127 -29.90 -1.92 2.51
CA GLY A 127 -29.63 -3.30 2.11
C GLY A 127 -29.80 -3.55 0.61
N LEU A 128 -29.35 -2.62 -0.25
CA LEU A 128 -29.55 -2.67 -1.70
C LEU A 128 -31.05 -2.77 -2.07
N ALA A 129 -31.89 -2.01 -1.37
CA ALA A 129 -33.26 -1.77 -1.82
C ALA A 129 -33.20 -0.96 -3.12
N LEU A 130 -33.06 -1.68 -4.24
CA LEU A 130 -33.20 -1.15 -5.58
C LEU A 130 -34.55 -0.43 -5.67
N PRO A 131 -34.63 0.76 -6.29
CA PRO A 131 -35.89 1.41 -6.56
C PRO A 131 -36.84 0.41 -7.22
N GLU A 132 -38.09 0.31 -6.75
CA GLU A 132 -39.13 -0.50 -7.40
C GLU A 132 -39.31 0.00 -8.84
N GLY A 133 -38.60 -0.63 -9.79
CA GLY A 133 -38.58 -0.24 -11.20
C GLY A 133 -37.19 -0.10 -11.84
N LEU A 134 -36.09 -0.25 -11.09
CA LEU A 134 -34.75 -0.26 -11.67
C LEU A 134 -34.30 -1.71 -11.93
N GLU A 135 -34.61 -2.23 -13.12
CA GLU A 135 -33.97 -3.44 -13.63
C GLU A 135 -32.53 -3.12 -14.03
N ILE A 136 -31.59 -3.31 -13.09
CA ILE A 136 -30.17 -3.31 -13.43
C ILE A 136 -29.85 -4.69 -14.01
N ASP A 137 -29.79 -4.80 -15.34
CA ASP A 137 -29.33 -6.00 -16.01
C ASP A 137 -27.80 -6.06 -16.04
N ILE A 138 -27.22 -6.44 -14.90
CA ILE A 138 -25.77 -6.70 -14.77
C ILE A 138 -25.37 -7.92 -15.63
N TRP A 139 -26.30 -8.83 -15.89
CA TRP A 139 -26.03 -10.07 -16.61
C TRP A 139 -25.80 -9.84 -18.10
N SER A 140 -26.45 -8.85 -18.71
CA SER A 140 -26.13 -8.43 -20.09
C SER A 140 -24.66 -8.03 -20.23
N GLY A 141 -24.18 -7.10 -19.40
CA GLY A 141 -22.80 -6.60 -19.48
C GLY A 141 -21.75 -7.65 -19.10
N VAL A 142 -22.05 -8.56 -18.17
CA VAL A 142 -21.17 -9.69 -17.84
C VAL A 142 -21.14 -10.68 -19.01
N LYS A 143 -22.29 -10.99 -19.61
CA LYS A 143 -22.38 -11.87 -20.77
C LYS A 143 -21.63 -11.30 -21.98
N ASP A 144 -21.80 -10.02 -22.26
CA ASP A 144 -21.09 -9.35 -23.37
C ASP A 144 -19.57 -9.42 -23.20
N ARG A 145 -19.06 -9.27 -21.96
CA ARG A 145 -17.63 -9.43 -21.67
C ARG A 145 -17.15 -10.87 -21.82
N LEU A 146 -17.91 -11.84 -21.31
CA LEU A 146 -17.57 -13.26 -21.47
C LEU A 146 -17.58 -13.67 -22.95
N ASP A 147 -18.57 -13.20 -23.72
CA ASP A 147 -18.69 -13.48 -25.15
C ASP A 147 -17.52 -12.83 -25.93
N SER A 148 -17.12 -11.61 -25.57
CA SER A 148 -15.94 -10.93 -26.13
C SER A 148 -14.63 -11.68 -25.84
N ASP A 149 -14.45 -12.18 -24.62
CA ASP A 149 -13.26 -12.96 -24.25
C ASP A 149 -13.25 -14.30 -25.00
N CYS A 150 -14.41 -14.95 -25.16
CA CYS A 150 -14.54 -16.18 -25.94
C CYS A 150 -14.27 -15.98 -27.44
N GLU A 151 -14.65 -14.83 -28.02
CA GLU A 151 -14.32 -14.49 -29.41
C GLU A 151 -12.81 -14.33 -29.58
N SER A 152 -12.18 -13.53 -28.72
CA SER A 152 -10.74 -13.31 -28.75
C SER A 152 -9.94 -14.60 -28.57
N VAL A 153 -10.38 -15.50 -27.67
CA VAL A 153 -9.72 -16.80 -27.49
C VAL A 153 -9.89 -17.68 -28.72
N ARG A 154 -11.09 -17.71 -29.33
CA ARG A 154 -11.38 -18.54 -30.52
C ARG A 154 -10.51 -18.18 -31.71
N ASP A 155 -10.26 -16.89 -31.94
CA ASP A 155 -9.39 -16.43 -33.03
C ASP A 155 -7.94 -16.91 -32.86
N ASP A 156 -7.48 -17.03 -31.61
CA ASP A 156 -6.11 -17.42 -31.30
C ASP A 156 -5.91 -18.94 -31.15
N LEU A 157 -6.98 -19.76 -31.20
CA LEU A 157 -6.87 -21.21 -30.94
C LEU A 157 -5.94 -21.94 -31.91
N SER A 158 -5.88 -21.51 -33.18
CA SER A 158 -4.97 -22.11 -34.17
C SER A 158 -3.52 -21.77 -33.84
N ALA A 159 -3.21 -20.48 -33.61
CA ALA A 159 -1.87 -20.05 -33.22
C ALA A 159 -1.43 -20.68 -31.90
N TYR A 160 -2.37 -20.87 -30.97
CA TYR A 160 -2.15 -21.58 -29.71
C TYR A 160 -1.82 -23.06 -29.91
N ALA A 161 -2.53 -23.76 -30.80
CA ALA A 161 -2.23 -25.15 -31.15
C ALA A 161 -0.82 -25.31 -31.74
N ASP A 162 -0.36 -24.32 -32.50
CA ASP A 162 0.96 -24.30 -33.15
C ASP A 162 2.07 -23.70 -32.28
N GLN A 163 1.77 -23.29 -31.03
CA GLN A 163 2.69 -22.64 -30.09
C GLN A 163 3.27 -21.30 -30.60
N GLU A 164 2.52 -20.58 -31.43
CA GLU A 164 2.94 -19.31 -32.04
C GLU A 164 2.51 -18.07 -31.22
N VAL A 165 1.76 -18.27 -30.14
CA VAL A 165 1.35 -17.19 -29.21
C VAL A 165 2.45 -16.88 -28.19
N ASP A 166 2.51 -15.62 -27.76
CA ASP A 166 3.41 -15.21 -26.69
C ASP A 166 3.08 -15.89 -25.35
N SER A 167 4.04 -15.88 -24.43
CA SER A 167 3.94 -16.60 -23.16
C SER A 167 2.83 -16.08 -22.24
N GLY A 168 2.50 -14.79 -22.29
CA GLY A 168 1.41 -14.20 -21.52
C GLY A 168 0.05 -14.65 -22.08
N ARG A 169 -0.10 -14.55 -23.39
CA ARG A 169 -1.31 -14.97 -24.09
C ARG A 169 -1.56 -16.48 -23.97
N HIS A 170 -0.49 -17.28 -24.04
CA HIS A 170 -0.57 -18.73 -23.84
C HIS A 170 -1.16 -19.07 -22.47
N ARG A 171 -0.69 -18.44 -21.39
CA ARG A 171 -1.22 -18.68 -20.02
C ARG A 171 -2.70 -18.30 -19.91
N PHE A 172 -3.08 -17.17 -20.49
CA PHE A 172 -4.47 -16.70 -20.50
C PHE A 172 -5.39 -17.70 -21.21
N ILE A 173 -5.02 -18.15 -22.42
CA ILE A 173 -5.81 -19.13 -23.18
C ILE A 173 -5.88 -20.45 -22.42
N THR A 174 -4.78 -20.93 -21.83
CA THR A 174 -4.78 -22.15 -21.02
C THR A 174 -5.77 -22.04 -19.85
N SER A 175 -5.75 -20.92 -19.11
CA SER A 175 -6.70 -20.68 -18.02
C SER A 175 -8.14 -20.69 -18.54
N HIS A 176 -8.41 -19.98 -19.63
CA HIS A 176 -9.74 -19.89 -20.20
C HIS A 176 -10.28 -21.26 -20.67
N LEU A 177 -9.44 -22.13 -21.24
CA LEU A 177 -9.83 -23.48 -21.67
C LEU A 177 -10.16 -24.42 -20.49
N ILE A 178 -9.68 -24.14 -19.29
CA ILE A 178 -10.03 -24.89 -18.07
C ILE A 178 -11.47 -24.56 -17.64
N ASP A 179 -11.85 -23.28 -17.75
CA ASP A 179 -13.12 -22.79 -17.22
C ASP A 179 -14.24 -22.76 -18.28
N CYS A 180 -13.90 -22.63 -19.57
CA CYS A 180 -14.85 -22.46 -20.66
C CYS A 180 -14.96 -23.71 -21.55
N LEU A 181 -16.06 -24.45 -21.37
CA LEU A 181 -16.35 -25.66 -22.15
C LEU A 181 -16.49 -25.41 -23.67
N PRO A 182 -17.22 -24.37 -24.15
CA PRO A 182 -17.34 -24.10 -25.60
C PRO A 182 -15.99 -23.83 -26.29
N CYS A 183 -15.09 -23.10 -25.63
CA CYS A 183 -13.76 -22.82 -26.16
C CYS A 183 -12.89 -24.08 -26.16
N ARG A 184 -13.05 -24.98 -25.18
CA ARG A 184 -12.39 -26.30 -25.16
C ARG A 184 -12.81 -27.17 -26.34
N GLU A 185 -14.11 -27.27 -26.61
CA GLU A 185 -14.61 -28.03 -27.77
C GLU A 185 -14.09 -27.47 -29.09
N SER A 186 -14.02 -26.13 -29.20
CA SER A 186 -13.44 -25.45 -30.35
C SER A 186 -11.96 -25.80 -30.52
N TYR A 187 -11.19 -25.79 -29.43
CA TYR A 187 -9.78 -26.18 -29.45
C TYR A 187 -9.59 -27.64 -29.87
N GLU A 188 -10.40 -28.57 -29.36
CA GLU A 188 -10.38 -29.98 -29.79
C GLU A 188 -10.67 -30.13 -31.29
N SER A 189 -11.53 -29.28 -31.86
CA SER A 189 -11.81 -29.33 -33.30
C SER A 189 -10.58 -28.94 -34.14
N VAL A 190 -9.84 -27.92 -33.70
CA VAL A 190 -8.62 -27.45 -34.36
C VAL A 190 -7.52 -28.51 -34.27
N THR A 191 -7.32 -29.11 -33.09
CA THR A 191 -6.29 -30.15 -32.91
C THR A 191 -6.61 -31.42 -33.70
N LYS A 192 -7.89 -31.83 -33.79
CA LYS A 192 -8.34 -32.95 -34.65
C LYS A 192 -7.97 -32.73 -36.11
N VAL A 193 -8.13 -31.52 -36.64
CA VAL A 193 -7.72 -31.19 -38.01
C VAL A 193 -6.21 -31.31 -38.15
N GLY A 194 -5.44 -30.80 -37.18
CA GLY A 194 -3.98 -30.94 -37.16
C GLY A 194 -3.52 -32.40 -37.14
N ASP A 195 -4.19 -33.26 -36.38
CA ASP A 195 -3.87 -34.68 -36.29
C ASP A 195 -4.19 -35.42 -37.60
N LEU A 196 -5.31 -35.10 -38.25
CA LEU A 196 -5.63 -35.62 -39.58
C LEU A 196 -4.57 -35.24 -40.62
N ILE A 197 -4.07 -33.99 -40.57
CA ILE A 197 -2.98 -33.55 -41.45
C ILE A 197 -1.72 -34.36 -41.18
N LYS A 198 -1.34 -34.54 -39.90
CA LYS A 198 -0.16 -35.34 -39.52
C LYS A 198 -0.27 -36.80 -39.96
N GLU A 199 -1.46 -37.40 -39.87
CA GLU A 199 -1.67 -38.79 -40.25
C GLU A 199 -1.53 -39.01 -41.77
N HIS A 200 -2.10 -38.08 -42.56
CA HIS A 200 -2.14 -38.20 -44.01
C HIS A 200 -0.92 -37.60 -44.72
N TYR A 201 -0.21 -36.66 -44.09
CA TYR A 201 0.97 -36.02 -44.66
C TYR A 201 2.25 -36.78 -44.30
N LYS A 202 2.66 -37.71 -45.17
CA LYS A 202 3.93 -38.43 -45.08
C LYS A 202 4.91 -37.93 -46.14
N PRO A 203 5.71 -36.90 -45.87
CA PRO A 203 6.70 -36.43 -46.83
C PRO A 203 7.75 -37.51 -47.08
N LYS A 204 8.23 -37.62 -48.32
CA LYS A 204 9.36 -38.50 -48.65
C LYS A 204 10.65 -37.84 -48.16
N ILE A 205 11.08 -38.22 -46.96
CA ILE A 205 12.34 -37.77 -46.39
C ILE A 205 13.47 -38.55 -47.08
N PRO A 206 14.47 -37.86 -47.67
CA PRO A 206 15.58 -38.54 -48.32
C PRO A 206 16.47 -39.26 -47.28
N GLU A 207 16.92 -40.48 -47.60
CA GLU A 207 17.63 -41.39 -46.68
C GLU A 207 18.96 -40.82 -46.15
N ASN A 208 19.50 -39.78 -46.79
CA ASN A 208 20.73 -39.10 -46.39
C ASN A 208 20.49 -37.87 -45.49
N LEU A 209 19.26 -37.58 -45.06
CA LEU A 209 18.97 -36.45 -44.19
C LEU A 209 19.39 -36.76 -42.75
N ASN A 210 20.62 -36.38 -42.40
CA ASN A 210 21.13 -36.48 -41.03
C ASN A 210 21.08 -35.13 -40.32
N LEU A 211 20.01 -34.87 -39.56
CA LEU A 211 19.85 -33.65 -38.76
C LEU A 211 20.58 -33.70 -37.41
N TRP A 212 21.05 -34.88 -36.99
CA TRP A 212 21.68 -35.08 -35.68
C TRP A 212 22.92 -34.23 -35.41
N PRO A 213 23.82 -33.97 -36.38
CA PRO A 213 24.95 -33.07 -36.16
C PRO A 213 24.52 -31.65 -35.79
N GLY A 214 23.50 -31.11 -36.48
CA GLY A 214 22.97 -29.77 -36.22
C GLY A 214 22.22 -29.67 -34.89
N ILE A 215 21.43 -30.69 -34.56
CA ILE A 215 20.71 -30.78 -33.27
C ILE A 215 21.70 -30.86 -32.11
N LYS A 216 22.74 -31.71 -32.19
CA LYS A 216 23.77 -31.85 -31.14
C LYS A 216 24.55 -30.56 -30.90
N MET A 217 24.84 -29.80 -31.96
CA MET A 217 25.51 -28.51 -31.83
C MET A 217 24.65 -27.48 -31.08
N LYS A 218 23.32 -27.52 -31.26
CA LYS A 218 22.38 -26.62 -30.56
C LYS A 218 21.94 -27.11 -29.18
N MET A 219 22.01 -28.42 -28.92
CA MET A 219 21.76 -29.03 -27.60
C MET A 219 22.99 -29.01 -26.68
N GLN A 220 24.03 -28.22 -26.97
CA GLN A 220 25.11 -28.01 -26.00
C GLN A 220 24.52 -27.37 -24.74
N VAL A 221 24.21 -28.23 -23.77
CA VAL A 221 23.85 -27.88 -22.42
C VAL A 221 24.99 -27.04 -21.88
N VAL A 222 24.76 -25.74 -21.73
CA VAL A 222 25.68 -24.85 -21.02
C VAL A 222 25.80 -25.46 -19.62
N PRO A 223 26.98 -25.97 -19.22
CA PRO A 223 27.14 -26.44 -17.86
C PRO A 223 26.81 -25.27 -16.95
N PHE A 224 25.87 -25.48 -16.02
CA PHE A 224 25.54 -24.49 -15.00
C PHE A 224 26.80 -24.32 -14.15
N THR A 225 27.66 -23.38 -14.52
CA THR A 225 28.73 -22.92 -13.63
C THR A 225 27.99 -22.19 -12.51
N PRO A 226 28.05 -22.66 -11.25
CA PRO A 226 27.56 -21.87 -10.14
C PRO A 226 28.27 -20.52 -10.25
N ARG A 227 27.49 -19.44 -10.26
CA ARG A 227 27.99 -18.07 -10.30
C ARG A 227 28.94 -17.93 -9.10
N GLU A 228 30.24 -18.11 -9.35
CA GLU A 228 31.28 -17.84 -8.35
C GLU A 228 31.11 -16.36 -8.04
N GLN A 229 30.48 -16.09 -6.89
CA GLN A 229 30.39 -14.75 -6.33
C GLN A 229 31.81 -14.19 -6.38
N GLN A 230 32.00 -13.16 -7.21
CA GLN A 230 33.22 -12.41 -7.29
C GLN A 230 33.54 -11.86 -5.89
N GLN A 231 34.27 -12.64 -5.11
CA GLN A 231 34.94 -12.17 -3.92
C GLN A 231 36.07 -11.28 -4.42
N GLN A 232 35.79 -9.98 -4.48
CA GLN A 232 36.82 -8.96 -4.61
C GLN A 232 37.98 -9.29 -3.65
N PRO A 233 39.24 -9.23 -4.11
CA PRO A 233 40.38 -9.52 -3.25
C PRO A 233 40.48 -8.46 -2.15
N LYS A 234 40.02 -8.81 -0.94
CA LYS A 234 40.24 -7.99 0.26
C LYS A 234 41.74 -7.94 0.53
N THR A 235 42.37 -6.84 0.14
CA THR A 235 43.74 -6.50 0.51
C THR A 235 43.87 -6.53 2.03
N LYS A 236 44.64 -7.50 2.56
CA LYS A 236 44.92 -7.67 3.98
C LYS A 236 45.74 -6.47 4.50
N LYS A 237 45.08 -5.44 5.03
CA LYS A 237 45.74 -4.45 5.89
C LYS A 237 46.05 -5.11 7.23
N LYS A 238 47.35 -5.21 7.55
CA LYS A 238 47.87 -5.68 8.85
C LYS A 238 47.41 -4.72 9.95
N ILE A 239 46.44 -5.13 10.75
CA ILE A 239 46.07 -4.45 12.00
C ILE A 239 46.94 -5.00 13.13
N ARG A 240 47.58 -4.08 13.87
CA ARG A 240 48.50 -4.38 14.97
C ARG A 240 47.78 -5.06 16.15
N PRO A 241 48.45 -5.96 16.88
CA PRO A 241 47.82 -6.82 17.88
C PRO A 241 47.74 -6.12 19.24
N ARG A 242 46.81 -5.17 19.43
CA ARG A 242 46.52 -4.65 20.78
C ARG A 242 45.03 -4.42 21.10
N PHE A 243 44.10 -4.64 20.17
CA PHE A 243 42.67 -4.43 20.43
C PHE A 243 41.81 -5.71 20.52
N ALA A 244 42.41 -6.90 20.41
CA ALA A 244 41.67 -8.17 20.31
C ALA A 244 41.21 -8.78 21.65
N VAL A 245 41.30 -8.07 22.79
CA VAL A 245 40.97 -8.65 24.11
C VAL A 245 39.61 -8.20 24.66
N MET A 246 38.91 -7.22 24.07
CA MET A 246 37.65 -6.69 24.64
C MET A 246 36.33 -7.11 23.96
N VAL A 247 36.32 -7.93 22.91
CA VAL A 247 35.06 -8.32 22.22
C VAL A 247 34.69 -9.81 22.41
N GLY A 248 35.56 -10.61 23.05
CA GLY A 248 35.34 -12.06 23.21
C GLY A 248 34.25 -12.47 24.21
N ALA A 249 33.77 -11.57 25.08
CA ALA A 249 32.84 -11.94 26.16
C ALA A 249 31.35 -11.81 25.81
N ALA A 250 30.97 -10.98 24.83
CA ALA A 250 29.55 -10.75 24.52
C ALA A 250 28.96 -11.73 23.49
N ALA A 251 29.78 -12.28 22.59
CA ALA A 251 29.30 -13.15 21.51
C ALA A 251 29.03 -14.61 21.95
N ALA A 252 29.61 -15.07 23.06
CA ALA A 252 29.45 -16.44 23.53
C ALA A 252 28.08 -16.72 24.18
N VAL A 253 27.42 -15.70 24.75
CA VAL A 253 26.14 -15.88 25.46
C VAL A 253 24.95 -15.93 24.49
N ILE A 254 25.00 -15.17 23.39
CA ILE A 254 23.92 -15.13 22.39
C ILE A 254 23.92 -16.39 21.53
N GLY A 255 25.10 -16.98 21.27
CA GLY A 255 25.22 -18.21 20.47
C GLY A 255 24.63 -19.45 21.15
N ILE A 256 24.66 -19.54 22.48
CA ILE A 256 24.19 -20.72 23.21
C ILE A 256 22.66 -20.71 23.39
N LEU A 257 22.04 -19.53 23.51
CA LEU A 257 20.57 -19.41 23.61
C LEU A 257 19.88 -19.56 22.24
N GLY A 258 20.51 -19.12 21.15
CA GLY A 258 19.94 -19.25 19.80
C GLY A 258 19.90 -20.68 19.27
N SER A 259 20.92 -21.50 19.58
CA SER A 259 20.98 -22.89 19.12
C SER A 259 20.06 -23.85 19.88
N LEU A 260 19.63 -23.50 21.10
CA LEU A 260 18.70 -24.32 21.88
C LEU A 260 17.24 -24.17 21.41
N ALA A 261 16.85 -23.00 20.90
CA ALA A 261 15.49 -22.74 20.41
C ALA A 261 15.18 -23.43 19.06
N VAL A 262 16.20 -23.59 18.20
CA VAL A 262 16.06 -24.26 16.90
C VAL A 262 15.93 -25.77 17.05
N TRP A 263 16.58 -26.36 18.06
CA TRP A 263 16.50 -27.81 18.29
C TRP A 263 15.20 -28.26 18.97
N LEU A 264 14.51 -27.37 19.70
CA LEU A 264 13.21 -27.65 20.34
C LEU A 264 11.99 -27.46 19.42
N SER A 265 12.19 -26.93 18.21
CA SER A 265 11.08 -26.58 17.29
C SER A 265 11.11 -27.35 15.96
N ALA A 266 11.87 -28.44 15.86
CA ALA A 266 11.87 -29.29 14.67
C ALA A 266 10.70 -30.30 14.75
N PRO A 267 9.69 -30.23 13.86
CA PRO A 267 8.68 -31.28 13.75
C PRO A 267 9.25 -32.53 13.08
N ASP A 268 8.71 -33.69 13.49
CA ASP A 268 9.08 -35.04 13.06
C ASP A 268 8.96 -35.27 11.54
N ASP A 269 9.90 -36.08 11.03
CA ASP A 269 9.96 -36.78 9.73
C ASP A 269 8.87 -36.46 8.70
N ILE A 270 9.15 -35.45 7.84
CA ILE A 270 8.45 -35.29 6.57
C ILE A 270 9.10 -36.23 5.55
N GLN A 271 8.43 -37.35 5.27
CA GLN A 271 8.71 -38.15 4.07
C GLN A 271 8.51 -37.25 2.86
N PHE A 272 9.59 -36.88 2.17
CA PHE A 272 9.49 -36.18 0.89
C PHE A 272 8.82 -37.12 -0.12
N PRO A 273 7.61 -36.82 -0.64
CA PRO A 273 7.09 -37.56 -1.78
C PRO A 273 8.04 -37.31 -2.96
N SER A 274 8.35 -38.36 -3.72
CA SER A 274 9.11 -38.23 -4.96
C SER A 274 8.27 -37.47 -5.98
N ILE A 275 8.46 -36.15 -6.01
CA ILE A 275 7.81 -35.23 -6.95
C ILE A 275 8.29 -35.57 -8.37
N SER A 276 7.34 -35.77 -9.29
CA SER A 276 7.66 -36.05 -10.69
C SER A 276 8.14 -34.78 -11.41
N PRO A 277 8.93 -34.89 -12.49
CA PRO A 277 9.43 -33.73 -13.24
C PRO A 277 8.34 -32.76 -13.73
N GLU A 278 7.10 -33.25 -13.87
CA GLU A 278 5.97 -32.46 -14.34
C GLU A 278 5.41 -31.51 -13.27
N GLN A 279 5.49 -31.88 -11.98
CA GLN A 279 5.07 -31.00 -10.88
C GLN A 279 6.04 -29.82 -10.67
N TYR A 280 7.32 -29.97 -11.01
CA TYR A 280 8.31 -28.90 -10.87
C TYR A 280 8.13 -27.78 -11.90
N LEU A 281 7.59 -28.11 -13.08
CA LEU A 281 7.28 -27.13 -14.12
C LEU A 281 6.04 -26.30 -13.79
N ILE A 282 5.15 -26.84 -12.96
CA ILE A 282 3.95 -26.14 -12.50
C ILE A 282 4.35 -25.13 -11.42
N GLU A 283 5.11 -25.53 -10.41
CA GLU A 283 5.50 -24.65 -9.27
C GLU A 283 6.36 -23.45 -9.72
N SER A 284 7.28 -23.65 -10.67
CA SER A 284 8.15 -22.57 -11.19
C SER A 284 7.41 -21.52 -12.02
N SER A 285 6.17 -21.79 -12.43
CA SER A 285 5.33 -20.84 -13.17
C SER A 285 4.48 -19.93 -12.27
N PHE A 286 4.40 -20.23 -10.96
CA PHE A 286 3.60 -19.49 -9.97
C PHE A 286 4.40 -18.49 -9.11
N GLN A 287 5.72 -18.41 -9.28
CA GLN A 287 6.50 -17.33 -8.67
C GLN A 287 6.54 -16.12 -9.61
N GLU A 288 5.71 -15.12 -9.30
CA GLU A 288 5.77 -13.77 -9.85
C GLU A 288 7.12 -13.07 -9.53
N PRO A 289 7.49 -12.04 -10.32
CA PRO A 289 8.87 -11.76 -10.66
C PRO A 289 9.53 -10.88 -9.61
N THR A 290 10.73 -11.27 -9.16
CA THR A 290 11.64 -10.31 -8.54
C THR A 290 12.40 -9.57 -9.63
N ASP A 291 12.22 -8.26 -9.63
CA ASP A 291 13.06 -7.22 -10.22
C ASP A 291 14.47 -7.69 -10.67
N SER A 292 14.64 -7.85 -11.98
CA SER A 292 15.92 -7.56 -12.59
C SER A 292 15.68 -7.04 -14.00
N ALA A 293 15.64 -5.71 -14.12
CA ALA A 293 15.87 -5.04 -15.39
C ALA A 293 17.26 -5.44 -15.89
N GLU A 294 17.33 -6.36 -16.85
CA GLU A 294 18.51 -6.54 -17.68
C GLU A 294 18.31 -5.80 -18.99
N ALA A 295 19.06 -4.71 -19.12
CA ALA A 295 19.22 -3.92 -20.32
C ALA A 295 19.76 -4.81 -21.44
N VAL A 296 18.98 -4.94 -22.52
CA VAL A 296 19.45 -5.49 -23.79
C VAL A 296 20.29 -4.40 -24.46
N VAL A 297 21.61 -4.58 -24.44
CA VAL A 297 22.53 -3.86 -25.32
C VAL A 297 22.61 -4.65 -26.62
N TYR A 298 22.25 -4.02 -27.74
CA TYR A 298 22.49 -4.55 -29.08
C TYR A 298 23.95 -4.27 -29.49
N GLU A 299 24.63 -5.28 -30.03
CA GLU A 299 25.72 -5.08 -31.00
C GLU A 299 25.13 -5.11 -32.42
#